data_AF-A0A0R3RAP3-F1
#
_entry.id   AF-A0A0R3RAP3-F1
#
_cell.length_a   1.000
_cell.length_b   1.000
_cell.length_c   1.000
_cell.angle_alpha   90.00
_cell.angle_beta   90.00
_cell.angle_gamma   90.00
#
_symmetry.space_group_name_H-M   'P 1'
#
loop_
_entity.id
_entity.type
_entity.pdbx_description
1 polymer ?
#
loop_
_entity_poly.entity_id
_entity_poly.type
_entity_poly.pdbx_seq_one_letter_code
_entity_poly.pdbx_strand_id
1 'polypeptide(L)'
;MTNQVLSRTKNLDSDLTDAHNLTEDILDHLRVNMHYRAIVEPRNVRIYGIKEVKYRIAQNFRLLKIILITLKQILGCLFVVMIYTIFRDSVKMINNYLNDIDFDNVYLTSYFWHIDRKRKNEGKIFLHPLSNAEMRANNLMTPISPPTKAEIRASWLPLAKFTFLFITALFVIDGTGFIADLVKEMIEFDYHSYRNMTVSLEECIYKPVSPNWLYAGKYILFPLGIMFLLQV
;
A
#
# COMPACT_ATOMS: atom_id res chain seq x y z
N MET A 1 14.37 79.97 50.43
CA MET A 1 13.97 78.94 49.43
C MET A 1 14.60 77.55 49.67
N THR A 2 15.45 77.36 50.68
CA THR A 2 16.18 76.10 50.93
C THR A 2 15.41 75.05 51.74
N ASN A 3 14.53 75.46 52.66
CA ASN A 3 13.85 74.52 53.58
C ASN A 3 12.70 73.72 52.92
N GLN A 4 12.04 74.24 51.88
CA GLN A 4 10.96 73.52 51.17
C GLN A 4 11.49 72.46 50.19
N VAL A 5 12.71 72.63 49.67
CA VAL A 5 13.32 71.64 48.76
C VAL A 5 13.84 70.44 49.55
N LEU A 6 14.46 70.68 50.72
CA LEU A 6 14.99 69.62 51.58
C LEU A 6 13.90 68.74 52.22
N SER A 7 12.73 69.31 52.56
CA SER A 7 11.59 68.52 53.03
C SER A 7 10.98 67.68 51.91
N ARG A 8 10.94 68.21 50.68
CA ARG A 8 10.39 67.50 49.53
C ARG A 8 11.29 66.34 49.06
N THR A 9 12.61 66.49 49.13
CA THR A 9 13.54 65.39 48.86
C THR A 9 13.50 64.31 49.94
N LYS A 10 13.37 64.68 51.23
CA LYS A 10 13.20 63.69 52.31
C LYS A 10 11.91 62.88 52.18
N ASN A 11 10.82 63.52 51.75
CA ASN A 11 9.56 62.83 51.50
C ASN A 11 9.62 61.94 50.24
N LEU A 12 10.33 62.37 49.20
CA LEU A 12 10.52 61.55 47.99
C LEU A 12 11.38 60.32 48.28
N ASP A 13 12.43 60.46 49.08
CA ASP A 13 13.29 59.34 49.47
C ASP A 13 12.55 58.35 50.38
N SER A 14 11.68 58.84 51.28
CA SER A 14 10.81 57.95 52.08
C SER A 14 9.81 57.20 51.22
N ASP A 15 9.18 57.90 50.26
CA ASP A 15 8.20 57.27 49.35
C ASP A 15 8.87 56.23 48.43
N LEU A 16 10.11 56.49 47.99
CA LEU A 16 10.90 55.54 47.19
C LEU A 16 11.30 54.30 48.01
N THR A 17 11.62 54.51 49.29
CA THR A 17 11.99 53.42 50.21
C THR A 17 10.78 52.55 50.54
N ASP A 18 9.61 53.16 50.76
CA ASP A 18 8.36 52.44 50.99
C ASP A 18 7.92 51.66 49.75
N ALA A 19 8.07 52.23 48.56
CA ALA A 19 7.81 51.52 47.30
C ALA A 19 8.75 50.32 47.11
N HIS A 20 10.02 50.44 47.51
CA HIS A 20 10.98 49.34 47.44
C HIS A 20 10.62 48.24 48.44
N ASN A 21 10.29 48.59 49.69
CA ASN A 21 9.88 47.63 50.71
C ASN A 21 8.60 46.89 50.32
N LEU A 22 7.62 47.61 49.74
CA LEU A 22 6.39 47.00 49.23
C LEU A 22 6.65 46.04 48.06
N THR A 23 7.58 46.39 47.17
CA THR A 23 7.96 45.52 46.05
C THR A 23 8.64 44.25 46.55
N GLU A 24 9.48 44.35 47.58
CA GLU A 24 10.17 43.22 48.20
C GLU A 24 9.20 42.30 48.95
N ASP A 25 8.22 42.88 49.67
CA ASP A 25 7.15 42.15 50.37
C ASP A 25 6.23 41.41 49.39
N ILE A 26 5.84 42.05 48.28
CA ILE A 26 5.06 41.40 47.22
C ILE A 26 5.87 40.27 46.57
N LEU A 27 7.18 40.47 46.34
CA LEU A 27 8.03 39.44 45.75
C LEU A 27 8.20 38.24 46.68
N ASP A 28 8.31 38.46 47.99
CA ASP A 28 8.41 37.39 48.98
C ASP A 28 7.09 36.63 49.12
N HIS A 29 5.96 37.35 49.12
CA HIS A 29 4.63 36.74 49.05
C HIS A 29 4.39 35.92 47.77
N LEU A 30 4.96 36.34 46.64
CA LEU A 30 4.90 35.59 45.37
C LEU A 30 5.85 34.37 45.36
N ARG A 31 6.97 34.43 46.08
CA ARG A 31 7.93 33.31 46.19
C ARG A 31 7.38 32.12 46.97
N VAL A 32 6.48 32.33 47.93
CA VAL A 32 6.06 31.27 48.87
C VAL A 32 4.91 30.40 48.37
N ASN A 33 4.20 30.74 47.27
CA ASN A 33 3.03 29.95 46.85
C ASN A 33 2.87 29.66 45.35
N MET A 34 3.82 30.02 44.49
CA MET A 34 3.70 29.68 43.06
C MET A 34 4.26 28.29 42.75
N HIS A 35 3.47 27.26 43.07
CA HIS A 35 3.59 25.97 42.41
C HIS A 35 3.04 26.09 40.99
N TYR A 36 3.89 26.47 40.04
CA TYR A 36 3.55 26.39 38.63
C TYR A 36 3.45 24.92 38.23
N ARG A 37 2.22 24.40 38.12
CA ARG A 37 1.99 23.14 37.41
C ARG A 37 1.82 23.51 35.94
N ALA A 38 2.85 23.25 35.12
CA ALA A 38 2.71 23.34 33.68
C ALA A 38 1.58 22.38 33.25
N ILE A 39 0.41 22.93 32.91
CA ILE A 39 -0.69 22.17 32.34
C ILE A 39 -0.30 21.94 30.88
N VAL A 40 0.50 20.91 30.65
CA VAL A 40 0.74 20.40 29.30
C VAL A 40 -0.60 19.85 28.84
N GLU A 41 -1.24 20.50 27.85
CA GLU A 41 -2.40 19.92 27.21
C GLU A 41 -2.04 18.51 26.72
N PRO A 42 -2.81 17.47 27.07
CA PRO A 42 -2.51 16.14 26.56
C PRO A 42 -2.54 16.23 25.04
N ARG A 43 -1.42 15.90 24.39
CA ARG A 43 -1.38 15.78 22.95
C ARG A 43 -2.49 14.82 22.57
N ASN A 44 -3.52 15.30 21.87
CA ASN A 44 -4.58 14.48 21.28
C ASN A 44 -3.97 13.66 20.14
N VAL A 45 -3.10 12.71 20.47
CA VAL A 45 -2.79 11.61 19.59
C VAL A 45 -4.09 10.83 19.44
N ARG A 46 -4.55 10.61 18.20
CA ARG A 46 -5.58 9.59 17.98
C ARG A 46 -4.98 8.26 18.39
N ILE A 47 -5.17 7.88 19.66
CA ILE A 47 -4.81 6.57 20.17
C ILE A 47 -5.88 5.63 19.63
N TYR A 48 -5.70 5.19 18.39
CA TYR A 48 -6.48 4.07 17.90
C TYR A 48 -6.12 2.85 18.74
N GLY A 49 -7.12 2.18 19.30
CA GLY A 49 -6.87 0.92 19.98
C GLY A 49 -6.20 -0.05 19.01
N ILE A 50 -5.12 -0.71 19.42
CA ILE A 50 -4.39 -1.70 18.60
C ILE A 50 -5.36 -2.74 18.00
N LYS A 51 -6.44 -3.05 18.74
CA LYS A 51 -7.54 -3.93 18.30
C LYS A 51 -8.30 -3.38 17.08
N GLU A 52 -8.60 -2.08 17.04
CA GLU A 52 -9.31 -1.45 15.92
C GLU A 52 -8.43 -1.38 14.67
N VAL A 53 -7.15 -1.07 14.85
CA VAL A 53 -6.15 -1.06 13.77
C VAL A 53 -6.01 -2.46 13.17
N LYS A 54 -5.90 -3.50 14.01
CA LYS A 54 -5.85 -4.91 13.57
C LYS A 54 -7.09 -5.31 12.75
N TYR A 55 -8.27 -4.95 13.22
CA TYR A 55 -9.52 -5.26 12.50
C TYR A 55 -9.57 -4.57 11.13
N ARG A 56 -9.20 -3.28 11.07
CA ARG A 56 -9.19 -2.49 9.84
C ARG A 56 -8.18 -3.03 8.83
N ILE A 57 -6.98 -3.40 9.29
CA ILE A 57 -5.92 -4.01 8.47
C ILE A 57 -6.38 -5.36 7.94
N ALA A 58 -6.89 -6.26 8.79
CA ALA A 58 -7.38 -7.58 8.40
C ALA A 58 -8.53 -7.51 7.38
N GLN A 59 -9.44 -6.53 7.54
CA GLN A 59 -10.54 -6.32 6.60
C GLN A 59 -10.04 -5.89 5.21
N ASN A 60 -9.09 -4.94 5.13
CA ASN A 60 -8.51 -4.50 3.87
C ASN A 60 -7.77 -5.65 3.16
N PHE A 61 -7.07 -6.52 3.91
CA PHE A 61 -6.43 -7.72 3.35
C PHE A 61 -7.40 -8.73 2.78
N ARG A 62 -8.55 -8.91 3.44
CA ARG A 62 -9.59 -9.81 2.92
C ARG A 62 -10.11 -9.34 1.56
N LEU A 63 -10.29 -8.03 1.40
CA LEU A 63 -10.67 -7.44 0.10
C LEU A 63 -9.58 -7.63 -0.95
N LEU A 64 -8.31 -7.35 -0.63
CA LEU A 64 -7.18 -7.57 -1.54
C LEU A 64 -7.06 -9.03 -1.99
N LYS A 65 -7.23 -10.00 -1.08
CA LYS A 65 -7.22 -11.42 -1.42
C LYS A 65 -8.33 -11.79 -2.41
N ILE A 66 -9.54 -11.29 -2.19
CA ILE A 66 -10.67 -11.54 -3.10
C ILE A 66 -10.37 -10.94 -4.48
N ILE A 67 -9.85 -9.71 -4.54
CA ILE A 67 -9.47 -9.03 -5.79
C ILE A 67 -8.39 -9.81 -6.56
N LEU A 68 -7.36 -10.33 -5.86
CA LEU A 68 -6.29 -11.11 -6.51
C LEU A 68 -6.80 -12.44 -7.08
N ILE A 69 -7.72 -13.11 -6.37
CA ILE A 69 -8.33 -14.35 -6.84
C ILE A 69 -9.19 -14.11 -8.09
N THR A 70 -10.01 -13.05 -8.09
CA THR A 70 -10.84 -12.72 -9.25
C THR A 70 -9.98 -12.28 -10.44
N LEU A 71 -8.93 -11.48 -10.21
CA LEU A 71 -7.97 -11.09 -11.22
C LEU A 71 -7.30 -12.31 -11.88
N LYS A 72 -6.87 -13.30 -11.07
CA LYS A 72 -6.31 -14.57 -11.58
C LYS A 72 -7.28 -15.30 -12.52
N GLN A 73 -8.55 -15.38 -12.14
CA GLN A 73 -9.58 -16.03 -12.97
C GLN A 73 -9.82 -15.29 -14.29
N ILE A 74 -9.86 -13.95 -14.26
CA ILE A 74 -10.01 -13.12 -15.46
C ILE A 74 -8.82 -13.28 -16.39
N LEU A 75 -7.58 -13.25 -15.87
CA LEU A 75 -6.37 -13.47 -16.66
C LEU A 75 -6.38 -14.86 -17.31
N GLY A 76 -6.80 -15.89 -16.58
CA GLY A 76 -6.95 -17.24 -17.13
C GLY A 76 -7.92 -17.31 -18.30
N CYS A 77 -9.09 -16.67 -18.18
CA CYS A 77 -10.07 -16.60 -19.27
C CYS A 77 -9.50 -15.87 -20.50
N LEU A 78 -8.84 -14.74 -20.28
CA LEU A 78 -8.26 -13.92 -21.33
C LEU A 78 -7.11 -14.67 -22.06
N PHE A 79 -6.33 -15.46 -21.32
CA PHE A 79 -5.31 -16.34 -21.89
C PHE A 79 -5.93 -17.39 -22.83
N VAL A 80 -7.02 -18.05 -22.43
CA VAL A 80 -7.73 -19.02 -23.28
C VAL A 80 -8.25 -18.36 -24.56
N VAL A 81 -8.87 -17.17 -24.45
CA VAL A 81 -9.36 -16.41 -25.61
C VAL A 81 -8.22 -16.07 -26.57
N MET A 82 -7.07 -15.62 -26.07
CA MET A 82 -5.91 -15.36 -26.92
C MET A 82 -5.45 -16.62 -27.66
N ILE A 83 -5.28 -17.73 -26.95
CA ILE A 83 -4.84 -18.98 -27.56
C ILE A 83 -5.81 -19.37 -28.68
N TYR A 84 -7.12 -19.27 -28.45
CA TYR A 84 -8.13 -19.49 -29.48
C TYR A 84 -7.95 -18.56 -30.69
N THR A 85 -7.74 -17.26 -30.48
CA THR A 85 -7.52 -16.32 -31.59
C THR A 85 -6.27 -16.65 -32.41
N ILE A 86 -5.17 -17.05 -31.77
CA ILE A 86 -3.93 -17.45 -32.44
C ILE A 86 -4.15 -18.69 -33.31
N PHE A 87 -4.83 -19.71 -32.78
CA PHE A 87 -5.14 -20.92 -33.53
C PHE A 87 -6.07 -20.64 -34.70
N ARG A 88 -7.13 -19.85 -34.48
CA ARG A 88 -8.07 -19.44 -35.52
C ARG A 88 -7.36 -18.71 -36.66
N ASP A 89 -6.51 -17.74 -36.33
CA ASP A 89 -5.79 -16.94 -37.33
C ASP A 89 -4.75 -17.80 -38.09
N SER A 90 -4.13 -18.77 -37.41
CA SER A 90 -3.22 -19.74 -38.02
C SER A 90 -3.94 -20.65 -39.02
N VAL A 91 -5.12 -21.18 -38.66
CA VAL A 91 -5.95 -21.99 -39.56
C VAL A 91 -6.40 -21.16 -40.77
N LYS A 92 -6.79 -19.91 -40.55
CA LYS A 92 -7.16 -18.98 -41.64
C LYS A 92 -5.97 -18.76 -42.59
N MET A 93 -4.77 -18.56 -42.06
CA MET A 93 -3.56 -18.41 -42.85
C MET A 93 -3.29 -19.66 -43.71
N ILE A 94 -3.36 -20.86 -43.11
CA ILE A 94 -3.17 -22.12 -43.84
C ILE A 94 -4.23 -22.30 -44.93
N ASN A 95 -5.48 -21.97 -44.62
CA ASN A 95 -6.58 -22.07 -45.59
C ASN A 95 -6.36 -21.12 -46.79
N ASN A 96 -5.91 -19.90 -46.53
CA ASN A 96 -5.56 -18.96 -47.60
C ASN A 96 -4.36 -19.46 -48.40
N TYR A 97 -3.32 -19.97 -47.73
CA TYR A 97 -2.14 -20.55 -48.37
C TYR A 97 -2.52 -21.67 -49.38
N LEU A 98 -3.48 -22.53 -49.04
CA LEU A 98 -3.87 -23.66 -49.88
C LEU A 98 -4.87 -23.32 -51.00
N ASN A 99 -5.76 -22.35 -50.78
CA ASN A 99 -6.89 -22.10 -51.69
C ASN A 99 -6.77 -20.79 -52.48
N ASP A 100 -5.92 -19.87 -52.06
CA ASP A 100 -5.74 -18.58 -52.71
C ASP A 100 -4.37 -18.53 -53.40
N ILE A 101 -4.41 -18.46 -54.74
CA ILE A 101 -3.20 -18.41 -55.57
C ILE A 101 -2.53 -17.03 -55.45
N ASP A 102 -3.31 -15.98 -55.18
CA ASP A 102 -2.83 -14.59 -55.06
C ASP A 102 -2.38 -14.25 -53.63
N PHE A 103 -2.53 -15.17 -52.68
CA PHE A 103 -1.89 -15.07 -51.36
C PHE A 103 -0.36 -15.04 -51.54
N ASP A 104 0.40 -14.60 -50.52
CA ASP A 104 1.88 -14.38 -50.56
C ASP A 104 2.70 -15.69 -50.73
N ASN A 105 2.28 -16.57 -51.65
CA ASN A 105 2.72 -17.92 -51.95
C ASN A 105 3.84 -17.95 -53.01
N VAL A 106 4.64 -16.90 -53.11
CA VAL A 106 5.65 -16.74 -54.17
C VAL A 106 6.98 -17.34 -53.72
N TYR A 107 7.09 -18.67 -53.85
CA TYR A 107 8.27 -19.42 -53.42
C TYR A 107 9.05 -20.09 -54.57
N LEU A 108 10.36 -19.85 -54.59
CA LEU A 108 11.31 -20.56 -55.46
C LEU A 108 11.66 -21.93 -54.85
N THR A 109 10.78 -22.91 -55.05
CA THR A 109 10.97 -24.28 -54.57
C THR A 109 11.99 -25.06 -55.40
N SER A 110 12.52 -26.17 -54.88
CA SER A 110 13.36 -27.09 -55.65
C SER A 110 12.66 -27.62 -56.91
N TYR A 111 11.33 -27.77 -56.84
CA TYR A 111 10.52 -28.19 -57.99
C TYR A 111 10.45 -27.11 -59.08
N PHE A 112 10.33 -25.84 -58.70
CA PHE A 112 10.41 -24.71 -59.65
C PHE A 112 11.73 -24.76 -60.45
N TRP A 113 12.85 -24.97 -59.77
CA TRP A 113 14.16 -25.07 -60.42
C TRP A 113 14.31 -26.30 -61.31
N HIS A 114 13.63 -27.41 -60.99
CA HIS A 114 13.58 -28.58 -61.86
C HIS A 114 12.89 -28.25 -63.20
N ILE A 115 11.75 -27.55 -63.14
CA ILE A 115 11.04 -27.08 -64.34
C ILE A 115 11.89 -26.08 -65.12
N ASP A 116 12.51 -25.10 -64.46
CA ASP A 116 13.34 -24.09 -65.13
C ASP A 116 14.51 -24.72 -65.89
N ARG A 117 15.17 -25.72 -65.29
CA ARG A 117 16.24 -26.48 -65.95
C ARG A 117 15.74 -27.26 -67.16
N LYS A 118 14.55 -27.85 -67.08
CA LYS A 118 13.92 -28.52 -68.23
C LYS A 118 13.63 -27.52 -69.36
N ARG A 119 13.09 -26.34 -69.04
CA ARG A 119 12.81 -25.28 -70.03
C ARG A 119 14.08 -24.78 -70.71
N LYS A 120 15.16 -24.60 -69.95
CA LYS A 120 16.49 -24.27 -70.49
C LYS A 120 16.96 -25.31 -71.51
N ASN A 121 16.84 -26.59 -71.19
CA ASN A 121 17.23 -27.68 -72.09
C ASN A 121 16.36 -27.74 -73.36
N GLU A 122 15.09 -27.34 -73.26
CA GLU A 122 14.16 -27.22 -74.39
C GLU A 122 14.34 -25.92 -75.21
N GLY A 123 15.32 -25.08 -74.87
CA GLY A 123 15.55 -23.79 -75.54
C GLY A 123 14.44 -22.74 -75.31
N LYS A 124 13.60 -22.95 -74.29
CA LYS A 124 12.55 -22.01 -73.88
C LYS A 124 13.13 -20.95 -72.95
N ILE A 125 12.39 -19.85 -72.77
CA ILE A 125 12.72 -18.82 -71.77
C ILE A 125 12.79 -19.47 -70.38
N PHE A 126 13.90 -19.19 -69.68
CA PHE A 126 14.24 -19.68 -68.34
C PHE A 126 14.71 -18.50 -67.47
N LEU A 127 14.62 -18.66 -66.15
CA LEU A 127 14.83 -17.59 -65.17
C LEU A 127 16.29 -17.49 -64.69
N HIS A 128 17.04 -18.60 -64.66
CA HIS A 128 18.42 -18.60 -64.16
C HIS A 128 19.42 -17.96 -65.17
N PRO A 129 20.48 -17.25 -64.76
CA PRO A 129 20.89 -16.90 -63.40
C PRO A 129 20.12 -15.71 -62.85
N LEU A 130 19.66 -15.83 -61.61
CA LEU A 130 18.91 -14.79 -60.92
C LEU A 130 19.81 -14.09 -59.90
N SER A 131 19.90 -12.76 -59.96
CA SER A 131 20.67 -11.98 -58.99
C SER A 131 19.88 -11.79 -57.69
N ASN A 132 20.59 -11.70 -56.56
CA ASN A 132 19.99 -11.36 -55.27
C ASN A 132 19.22 -10.02 -55.31
N ALA A 133 19.66 -9.07 -56.16
CA ALA A 133 18.96 -7.80 -56.34
C ALA A 133 17.60 -7.97 -57.03
N GLU A 134 17.53 -8.84 -58.03
CA GLU A 134 16.29 -9.13 -58.77
C GLU A 134 15.31 -9.92 -57.90
N MET A 135 15.82 -10.85 -57.09
CA MET A 135 15.01 -11.56 -56.09
C MET A 135 14.35 -10.59 -55.13
N ARG A 136 15.10 -9.59 -54.62
CA ARG A 136 14.56 -8.57 -53.72
C ARG A 136 13.59 -7.62 -54.44
N ALA A 137 13.89 -7.21 -55.68
CA ALA A 137 13.02 -6.32 -56.45
C ALA A 137 11.65 -6.94 -56.75
N ASN A 138 11.62 -8.26 -57.00
CA ASN A 138 10.41 -9.00 -57.33
C ASN A 138 9.78 -9.75 -56.14
N ASN A 139 10.25 -9.50 -54.91
CA ASN A 139 9.77 -10.17 -53.68
C ASN A 139 9.76 -11.71 -53.76
N LEU A 140 10.72 -12.30 -54.46
CA LEU A 140 10.82 -13.75 -54.61
C LEU A 140 11.41 -14.36 -53.33
N MET A 141 10.68 -15.27 -52.69
CA MET A 141 11.10 -15.89 -51.45
C MET A 141 11.59 -17.33 -51.66
N THR A 142 12.50 -17.78 -50.81
CA THR A 142 12.78 -19.20 -50.65
C THR A 142 11.82 -19.79 -49.63
N PRO A 143 11.45 -21.08 -49.71
CA PRO A 143 10.53 -21.70 -48.75
C PRO A 143 10.96 -21.55 -47.27
N ILE A 144 12.26 -21.42 -47.04
CA ILE A 144 12.84 -21.10 -45.73
C ILE A 144 13.49 -19.72 -45.88
N SER A 145 12.69 -18.67 -45.68
CA SER A 145 13.17 -17.28 -45.65
C SER A 145 12.89 -16.66 -44.27
N PRO A 146 13.72 -15.69 -43.83
CA PRO A 146 13.37 -14.90 -42.65
C PRO A 146 12.08 -14.12 -42.88
N PRO A 147 11.33 -13.80 -41.82
CA PRO A 147 10.05 -13.12 -41.94
C PRO A 147 10.21 -11.71 -42.52
N THR A 148 9.23 -11.32 -43.34
CA THR A 148 9.21 -10.01 -44.01
C THR A 148 8.93 -8.90 -43.00
N LYS A 149 9.41 -7.68 -43.26
CA LYS A 149 9.13 -6.51 -42.39
C LYS A 149 7.63 -6.30 -42.16
N ALA A 150 6.80 -6.58 -43.18
CA ALA A 150 5.35 -6.53 -43.09
C ALA A 150 4.80 -7.57 -42.11
N GLU A 151 5.26 -8.83 -42.21
CA GLU A 151 4.89 -9.93 -41.31
C GLU A 151 5.32 -9.66 -39.87
N ILE A 152 6.54 -9.15 -39.66
CA ILE A 152 7.04 -8.76 -38.34
C ILE A 152 6.16 -7.66 -37.74
N ARG A 153 5.81 -6.63 -38.53
CA ARG A 153 4.96 -5.53 -38.07
C ARG A 153 3.55 -6.03 -37.70
N ALA A 154 2.99 -6.94 -38.50
CA ALA A 154 1.69 -7.55 -38.22
C ALA A 154 1.73 -8.44 -36.96
N SER A 155 2.84 -9.16 -36.74
CA SER A 155 3.00 -10.11 -35.63
C SER A 155 3.42 -9.47 -34.30
N TRP A 156 3.96 -8.25 -34.32
CA TRP A 156 4.44 -7.56 -33.13
C TRP A 156 3.33 -7.27 -32.12
N LEU A 157 2.16 -6.78 -32.56
CA LEU A 157 1.08 -6.41 -31.65
C LEU A 157 0.49 -7.63 -30.91
N PRO A 158 0.17 -8.75 -31.57
CA PRO A 158 -0.20 -9.99 -30.90
C PRO A 158 0.87 -10.48 -29.92
N LEU A 159 2.15 -10.41 -30.32
CA LEU A 159 3.27 -10.83 -29.47
C LEU A 159 3.39 -9.97 -28.21
N ALA A 160 3.28 -8.64 -28.34
CA ALA A 160 3.31 -7.72 -27.21
C ALA A 160 2.15 -7.94 -26.23
N LYS A 161 0.95 -8.23 -26.76
CA LYS A 161 -0.20 -8.61 -25.92
C LYS A 161 0.06 -9.91 -25.18
N PHE A 162 0.65 -10.90 -25.85
CA PHE A 162 0.98 -12.18 -25.24
C PHE A 162 2.02 -12.05 -24.13
N THR A 163 3.12 -11.33 -24.39
CA THR A 163 4.18 -11.13 -23.39
C THR A 163 3.67 -10.34 -22.19
N PHE A 164 2.87 -9.31 -22.40
CA PHE A 164 2.24 -8.54 -21.31
C PHE A 164 1.33 -9.42 -20.44
N LEU A 165 0.47 -10.24 -21.06
CA LEU A 165 -0.40 -11.16 -20.34
C LEU A 165 0.37 -12.25 -19.61
N PHE A 166 1.45 -12.74 -20.21
CA PHE A 166 2.30 -13.74 -19.59
C PHE A 166 3.03 -13.19 -18.35
N ILE A 167 3.61 -11.99 -18.45
CA ILE A 167 4.28 -11.32 -17.32
C ILE A 167 3.28 -11.02 -16.20
N THR A 168 2.10 -10.49 -16.53
CA THR A 168 1.06 -10.21 -15.51
C THR A 168 0.52 -11.49 -14.88
N ALA A 169 0.38 -12.58 -15.63
CA ALA A 169 0.01 -13.88 -15.09
C ALA A 169 1.08 -14.43 -14.14
N LEU A 170 2.36 -14.36 -14.51
CA LEU A 170 3.47 -14.75 -13.63
C LEU A 170 3.46 -13.95 -12.33
N PHE A 171 3.32 -12.62 -12.40
CA PHE A 171 3.26 -11.77 -11.21
C PHE A 171 2.08 -12.13 -10.27
N VAL A 172 0.92 -12.45 -10.84
CA VAL A 172 -0.29 -12.84 -10.08
C VAL A 172 -0.20 -14.27 -9.54
N ILE A 173 0.41 -15.21 -10.29
CA ILE A 173 0.55 -16.63 -9.91
C ILE A 173 1.62 -16.79 -8.84
N ASP A 174 2.77 -16.14 -9.01
CA ASP A 174 3.88 -16.30 -8.09
C ASP A 174 3.47 -15.82 -6.73
N GLY A 175 2.81 -14.66 -6.60
CA GLY A 175 2.21 -14.22 -5.34
C GLY A 175 3.16 -14.21 -4.13
N THR A 176 4.46 -14.48 -4.28
CA THR A 176 5.38 -14.96 -3.23
C THR A 176 6.57 -14.05 -3.00
N GLY A 177 6.96 -13.21 -3.98
CA GLY A 177 8.20 -12.43 -3.86
C GLY A 177 8.04 -10.95 -3.47
N PHE A 178 6.88 -10.34 -3.69
CA PHE A 178 6.64 -8.93 -3.31
C PHE A 178 5.28 -8.72 -2.67
N ILE A 179 4.21 -9.27 -3.23
CA ILE A 179 2.87 -9.15 -2.61
C ILE A 179 2.79 -10.02 -1.34
N ALA A 180 3.24 -11.29 -1.35
CA ALA A 180 3.32 -12.06 -0.11
C ALA A 180 4.33 -11.48 0.87
N ASP A 181 5.49 -11.00 0.42
CA ASP A 181 6.47 -10.39 1.34
C ASP A 181 5.93 -9.10 1.95
N LEU A 182 5.24 -8.24 1.19
CA LEU A 182 4.57 -7.04 1.70
C LEU A 182 3.39 -7.41 2.62
N VAL A 183 2.64 -8.47 2.29
CA VAL A 183 1.58 -9.02 3.17
C VAL A 183 2.16 -9.64 4.44
N LYS A 184 3.29 -10.35 4.33
CA LYS A 184 3.98 -11.03 5.43
C LYS A 184 4.64 -10.02 6.34
N GLU A 185 5.34 -9.03 5.81
CA GLU A 185 5.96 -7.92 6.54
C GLU A 185 4.90 -7.06 7.26
N MET A 186 3.70 -6.93 6.70
CA MET A 186 2.57 -6.29 7.39
C MET A 186 1.88 -7.17 8.44
N ILE A 187 1.88 -8.50 8.28
CA ILE A 187 1.35 -9.46 9.28
C ILE A 187 2.36 -9.69 10.41
N GLU A 188 3.64 -9.68 10.09
CA GLU A 188 4.80 -9.91 10.96
C GLU A 188 5.34 -8.61 11.55
N PHE A 189 4.68 -7.46 11.28
CA PHE A 189 4.76 -6.26 12.11
C PHE A 189 4.07 -6.54 13.45
N ASP A 190 4.65 -7.47 14.20
CA ASP A 190 4.31 -7.79 15.56
C ASP A 190 4.90 -6.68 16.43
N TYR A 191 4.09 -5.68 16.75
CA TYR A 191 4.44 -4.64 17.70
C TYR A 191 4.37 -5.23 19.12
N HIS A 192 5.20 -6.24 19.41
CA HIS A 192 5.54 -6.64 20.77
C HIS A 192 6.45 -5.58 21.41
N SER A 193 6.01 -4.32 21.40
CA SER A 193 6.50 -3.36 22.39
C SER A 193 5.75 -3.67 23.69
N TYR A 194 6.18 -4.73 24.37
CA TYR A 194 5.95 -4.86 25.81
C TYR A 194 6.72 -3.71 26.47
N ARG A 195 6.11 -2.53 26.58
CA ARG A 195 6.57 -1.57 27.58
C ARG A 195 6.19 -2.18 28.92
N ASN A 196 7.20 -2.64 29.65
CA ASN A 196 7.11 -2.90 31.08
C ASN A 196 6.78 -1.58 31.78
N MET A 197 5.52 -1.15 31.73
CA MET A 197 5.02 -0.12 32.62
C MET A 197 4.93 -0.77 33.99
N THR A 198 5.99 -0.64 34.77
CA THR A 198 5.93 -0.77 36.22
C THR A 198 5.07 0.40 36.73
N VAL A 199 3.75 0.24 36.68
CA VAL A 199 2.83 1.15 37.36
C VAL A 199 3.10 0.94 38.85
N SER A 200 3.60 1.97 39.53
CA SER A 200 3.78 1.92 40.98
C SER A 200 2.43 1.62 41.62
N LEU A 201 2.35 0.50 42.34
CA LEU A 201 1.12 0.04 42.98
C LEU A 201 0.62 1.03 44.06
N GLU A 202 1.48 1.95 44.51
CA GLU A 202 1.14 2.96 45.53
C GLU A 202 -0.01 3.88 45.13
N GLU A 203 -0.22 4.12 43.83
CA GLU A 203 -1.27 5.04 43.36
C GLU A 203 -2.64 4.35 43.20
N CYS A 204 -2.70 3.01 43.24
CA CYS A 204 -3.92 2.22 43.12
C CYS A 204 -4.46 1.68 44.45
N ILE A 205 -3.74 1.86 45.56
CA ILE A 205 -4.24 1.44 46.88
C ILE A 205 -5.14 2.55 47.44
N TYR A 206 -6.44 2.38 47.25
CA TYR A 206 -7.46 3.19 47.93
C TYR A 206 -7.29 3.03 49.45
N LYS A 207 -6.94 4.11 50.15
CA LYS A 207 -6.88 4.09 51.62
C LYS A 207 -8.28 3.76 52.15
N PRO A 208 -8.45 2.72 52.98
CA PRO A 208 -9.76 2.33 53.45
C PRO A 208 -10.41 3.48 54.21
N VAL A 209 -11.56 3.94 53.74
CA VAL A 209 -12.38 4.92 54.45
C VAL A 209 -12.96 4.21 55.67
N SER A 210 -12.73 4.76 56.85
CA SER A 210 -13.25 4.20 58.09
C SER A 210 -14.79 4.13 58.02
N PRO A 211 -15.39 3.00 58.41
CA PRO A 211 -16.84 2.87 58.35
C PRO A 211 -17.52 3.89 59.27
N ASN A 212 -18.60 4.50 58.79
CA ASN A 212 -19.38 5.43 59.58
C ASN A 212 -20.23 4.66 60.59
N TRP A 213 -19.69 4.47 61.79
CA TRP A 213 -20.33 3.73 62.89
C TRP A 213 -21.70 4.29 63.29
N LEU A 214 -21.93 5.59 63.11
CA LEU A 214 -23.22 6.22 63.40
C LEU A 214 -24.29 5.74 62.40
N TYR A 215 -23.94 5.65 61.12
CA TYR A 215 -24.83 5.15 60.07
C TYR A 215 -25.11 3.66 60.24
N ALA A 216 -24.07 2.85 60.47
CA ALA A 216 -24.20 1.41 60.72
C ALA A 216 -25.06 1.11 61.95
N GLY A 217 -24.91 1.89 63.03
CA GLY A 217 -25.76 1.78 64.22
C GLY A 217 -27.23 2.01 63.90
N LYS A 218 -27.55 3.12 63.23
CA LYS A 218 -28.93 3.52 62.96
C LYS A 218 -29.65 2.62 61.96
N TYR A 219 -28.98 2.21 60.88
CA TYR A 219 -29.63 1.55 59.75
C TYR A 219 -29.38 0.05 59.67
N ILE A 220 -28.38 -0.48 60.37
CA ILE A 220 -28.09 -1.92 60.38
C ILE A 220 -28.41 -2.50 61.75
N LEU A 221 -27.77 -2.02 62.81
CA LEU A 221 -27.89 -2.64 64.15
C LEU A 221 -29.26 -2.41 64.80
N PHE A 222 -29.83 -1.21 64.69
CA PHE A 222 -31.14 -0.90 65.24
C PHE A 222 -32.27 -1.79 64.67
N PRO A 223 -32.46 -1.93 63.34
CA PRO A 223 -33.46 -2.84 62.80
C PRO A 223 -33.15 -4.32 63.08
N LEU A 224 -31.87 -4.73 63.14
CA LEU A 224 -31.51 -6.10 63.52
C LEU A 224 -31.89 -6.40 64.99
N GLY A 225 -31.67 -5.45 65.89
CA GLY A 225 -32.07 -5.54 67.29
C GLY A 225 -33.60 -5.58 67.45
N ILE A 226 -34.33 -4.80 66.65
CA ILE A 226 -35.80 -4.87 66.59
C ILE A 226 -36.25 -6.24 66.08
N MET A 227 -35.64 -6.78 65.02
CA MET A 227 -35.94 -8.12 64.51
C MET A 227 -35.70 -9.21 65.55
N PHE A 228 -34.61 -9.10 66.33
CA PHE A 228 -34.27 -10.06 67.37
C PHE A 228 -35.19 -9.96 68.59
N LEU A 229 -35.63 -8.74 68.95
CA LEU A 229 -36.59 -8.52 70.04
C LEU A 229 -38.03 -8.91 69.67
N LEU A 230 -38.38 -8.88 68.38
CA LEU A 230 -39.68 -9.31 67.85
C LEU A 230 -39.73 -10.80 67.50
N GLN A 231 -38.69 -11.58 67.80
CA GLN A 231 -38.76 -13.05 67.77
C GLN A 231 -39.31 -13.60 69.10
N VAL A 232 -40.58 -13.25 69.38
CA VAL A 232 -41.61 -14.04 70.09
C VAL A 232 -42.93 -13.76 69.38
#